data_AF-A0A8T4Z3E0-F1
#
_entry.id   AF-A0A8T4Z3E0-F1
#
_cell.length_a   1.000
_cell.length_b   1.000
_cell.length_c   1.000
_cell.angle_alpha   90.00
_cell.angle_beta   90.00
_cell.angle_gamma   90.00
#
_symmetry.space_group_name_H-M   'P 1'
#
loop_
_entity.id
_entity.type
_entity.pdbx_description
1 polymer ?
#
loop_
_entity_poly.entity_id
_entity_poly.type
_entity_poly.pdbx_seq_one_letter_code
_entity_poly.pdbx_strand_id
1 'polypeptide(L)'
;MRGKILPIILLVFTIYLVTFYPAYTVAYKGFGYSGVPIKYGGWLIGQVTMQIRHNIQLIPWAKITVTSTDGTFSEVTYTNGYGCYRIYLPPGEYKVTVEHARYSQTYEVTMREDAIYRLLNVYLERPDAEFQDRLSSGR
;
A
#
# COMPACT_ATOMS: atom_id res chain seq x y z
N MET A 1 25.35 50.95 -19.56
CA MET A 1 24.41 50.23 -18.66
C MET A 1 24.76 48.74 -18.56
N ARG A 2 25.98 48.36 -18.14
CA ARG A 2 26.47 46.96 -18.20
C ARG A 2 26.87 46.37 -16.84
N GLY A 3 26.87 47.16 -15.77
CA GLY A 3 27.35 46.77 -14.44
C GLY A 3 26.30 46.24 -13.46
N LYS A 4 25.00 46.20 -13.83
CA LYS A 4 23.91 45.77 -12.93
C LYS A 4 23.25 44.45 -13.31
N ILE A 5 23.65 43.84 -14.43
CA ILE A 5 23.03 42.60 -14.93
C ILE A 5 23.54 41.39 -14.12
N LEU A 6 24.83 41.36 -13.79
CA LEU A 6 25.42 40.29 -13.00
C LEU A 6 24.76 40.09 -11.62
N PRO A 7 24.55 41.12 -10.79
CA PRO A 7 23.93 40.93 -9.47
C PRO A 7 22.47 40.47 -9.56
N ILE A 8 21.75 40.87 -10.60
CA ILE A 8 20.35 40.48 -10.81
C ILE A 8 20.26 38.99 -11.17
N ILE A 9 21.13 38.49 -12.04
CA ILE A 9 21.19 37.06 -12.41
C ILE A 9 21.54 36.21 -11.19
N LEU A 10 22.49 36.66 -10.38
CA LEU A 10 22.93 35.97 -9.17
C LEU A 10 21.79 35.89 -8.14
N LEU A 11 21.04 36.98 -7.97
CA LEU A 11 19.88 37.01 -7.08
C LEU A 11 18.79 36.02 -7.51
N VAL A 12 18.44 36.01 -8.80
CA VAL A 12 17.42 35.10 -9.35
C VAL A 12 17.85 33.64 -9.21
N PHE A 13 19.13 33.33 -9.46
CA PHE A 13 19.67 31.98 -9.29
C PHE A 13 19.65 31.53 -7.82
N THR A 14 19.93 32.44 -6.89
CA THR A 14 19.91 32.15 -5.45
C THR A 14 18.48 31.88 -4.97
N ILE A 15 17.51 32.65 -5.44
CA ILE A 15 16.07 32.43 -5.14
C ILE A 15 15.60 31.11 -5.74
N TYR A 16 16.01 30.78 -6.96
CA TYR A 16 15.70 29.49 -7.60
C TYR A 16 16.25 28.32 -6.78
N LEU A 17 17.50 28.39 -6.33
CA LEU A 17 18.09 27.36 -5.49
C LEU A 17 17.30 27.20 -4.19
N VAL A 18 17.03 28.27 -3.45
CA VAL A 18 16.33 28.19 -2.15
C VAL A 18 14.88 27.70 -2.28
N THR A 19 14.18 28.06 -3.37
CA THR A 19 12.77 27.66 -3.58
C THR A 19 12.63 26.22 -4.09
N PHE A 20 13.58 25.72 -4.89
CA PHE A 20 13.54 24.36 -5.42
C PHE A 20 14.35 23.33 -4.60
N TYR A 21 15.28 23.74 -3.70
CA TYR A 21 16.05 22.78 -2.91
C TYR A 21 15.27 21.98 -1.85
N PRO A 22 14.28 22.52 -1.10
CA PRO A 22 13.70 21.76 0.00
C PRO A 22 12.73 20.65 -0.45
N ALA A 23 12.47 20.50 -1.76
CA ALA A 23 11.71 19.37 -2.30
C ALA A 23 12.56 18.12 -2.61
N TYR A 24 13.89 18.19 -2.45
CA TYR A 24 14.81 17.07 -2.67
C TYR A 24 15.40 16.54 -1.38
N THR A 25 14.56 16.19 -0.41
CA THR A 25 14.92 15.16 0.58
C THR A 25 14.39 13.80 0.09
N VAL A 26 14.76 13.46 -1.14
CA VAL A 26 14.86 12.07 -1.59
C VAL A 26 16.35 11.79 -1.62
N ALA A 27 16.80 10.70 -1.01
CA ALA A 27 18.22 10.33 -0.97
C ALA A 27 18.78 10.19 -2.40
N TYR A 28 19.33 11.28 -2.93
CA TYR A 28 19.89 11.36 -4.26
C TYR A 28 21.34 10.88 -4.19
N LYS A 29 21.60 9.68 -4.72
CA LYS A 29 22.95 9.18 -4.92
C LYS A 29 23.18 8.80 -6.39
N GLY A 30 23.43 9.81 -7.22
CA GLY A 30 24.15 9.69 -8.50
C GLY A 30 23.39 9.13 -9.71
N PHE A 31 23.86 9.54 -10.90
CA PHE A 31 23.44 9.01 -12.20
C PHE A 31 24.00 7.58 -12.39
N GLY A 32 23.10 6.59 -12.40
CA GLY A 32 23.41 5.21 -12.76
C GLY A 32 22.55 4.24 -11.96
N TYR A 33 21.84 3.33 -12.65
CA TYR A 33 21.31 2.12 -12.01
C TYR A 33 22.50 1.40 -11.36
N SER A 34 22.53 1.34 -10.03
CA SER A 34 23.59 0.67 -9.25
C SER A 34 23.77 -0.81 -9.63
N GLY A 35 22.79 -1.43 -10.32
CA GLY A 35 22.78 -2.86 -10.63
C GLY A 35 22.64 -3.76 -9.39
N VAL A 36 22.95 -3.24 -8.20
CA VAL A 36 22.69 -3.85 -6.90
C VAL A 36 21.23 -3.52 -6.52
N PRO A 37 20.35 -4.52 -6.39
CA PRO A 37 19.01 -4.33 -5.87
C PRO A 37 19.11 -3.71 -4.48
N ILE A 38 18.48 -2.55 -4.28
CA ILE A 38 18.41 -1.95 -2.96
C ILE A 38 17.35 -2.75 -2.20
N LYS A 39 17.76 -3.47 -1.15
CA LYS A 39 16.88 -4.34 -0.34
C LYS A 39 15.93 -3.52 0.54
N TYR A 40 15.04 -2.79 -0.10
CA TYR A 40 13.88 -2.23 0.55
C TYR A 40 12.72 -3.09 0.10
N GLY A 41 11.95 -3.59 1.05
CA GLY A 41 10.67 -4.20 0.72
C GLY A 41 9.75 -3.15 0.09
N GLY A 42 8.45 -3.38 0.16
CA GLY A 42 7.53 -2.42 -0.47
C GLY A 42 6.17 -2.41 0.14
N TRP A 43 5.25 -1.79 -0.58
CA TRP A 43 3.89 -1.63 -0.12
C TRP A 43 3.02 -2.75 -0.64
N LEU A 44 2.49 -3.58 0.26
CA LEU A 44 1.33 -4.41 -0.03
C LEU A 44 0.10 -3.51 0.00
N ILE A 45 -0.61 -3.47 -1.11
CA ILE A 45 -1.78 -2.62 -1.32
C ILE A 45 -2.93 -3.46 -1.86
N GLY A 46 -4.15 -3.02 -1.62
CA GLY A 46 -5.31 -3.63 -2.22
C GLY A 46 -6.61 -3.12 -1.66
N GLN A 47 -7.68 -3.79 -2.05
CA GLN A 47 -9.03 -3.57 -1.55
C GLN A 47 -9.65 -4.87 -1.08
N VAL A 48 -10.55 -4.79 -0.11
CA VAL A 48 -11.35 -5.90 0.38
C VAL A 48 -12.79 -5.70 -0.07
N THR A 49 -13.33 -6.72 -0.72
CA THR A 49 -14.71 -6.75 -1.22
C THR A 49 -15.42 -7.98 -0.71
N MET A 50 -16.74 -7.93 -0.61
CA MET A 50 -17.59 -9.06 -0.23
C MET A 50 -18.98 -8.87 -0.85
N GLN A 51 -19.63 -9.97 -1.22
CA GLN A 51 -21.02 -9.93 -1.66
C GLN A 51 -21.96 -9.77 -0.46
N ILE A 52 -22.81 -8.76 -0.51
CA ILE A 52 -23.87 -8.49 0.46
C ILE A 52 -25.17 -8.25 -0.31
N ARG A 53 -26.19 -9.10 -0.09
CA ARG A 53 -27.49 -9.02 -0.77
C ARG A 53 -27.35 -8.93 -2.29
N HIS A 54 -26.64 -9.90 -2.87
CA HIS A 54 -26.37 -9.97 -4.32
C HIS A 54 -25.59 -8.79 -4.95
N ASN A 55 -25.02 -7.89 -4.14
CA ASN A 55 -24.18 -6.80 -4.61
C ASN A 55 -22.76 -6.93 -4.04
N ILE A 56 -21.75 -6.73 -4.89
CA ILE A 56 -20.35 -6.65 -4.46
C ILE A 56 -20.14 -5.29 -3.79
N GLN A 57 -19.72 -5.30 -2.53
CA GLN A 57 -19.49 -4.09 -1.74
C GLN A 57 -18.05 -4.05 -1.23
N LEU A 58 -17.51 -2.83 -1.11
CA LEU A 58 -16.23 -2.57 -0.43
C LEU A 58 -16.42 -2.73 1.08
N ILE A 59 -15.45 -3.35 1.73
CA ILE A 59 -15.54 -3.70 3.14
C ILE A 59 -14.63 -2.79 3.96
N PRO A 60 -15.18 -1.77 4.62
CA PRO A 60 -14.40 -0.91 5.49
C PRO A 60 -14.07 -1.62 6.81
N TRP A 61 -12.98 -1.19 7.43
CA TRP A 61 -12.52 -1.68 8.73
C TRP A 61 -12.32 -3.21 8.84
N ALA A 62 -12.14 -3.93 7.72
CA ALA A 62 -11.64 -5.29 7.74
C ALA A 62 -10.23 -5.32 8.36
N LYS A 63 -10.00 -6.27 9.26
CA LYS A 63 -8.72 -6.48 9.92
C LYS A 63 -7.82 -7.30 9.01
N ILE A 64 -6.59 -6.83 8.82
CA ILE A 64 -5.58 -7.49 8.00
C ILE A 64 -4.40 -7.81 8.91
N THR A 65 -4.12 -9.09 9.09
CA THR A 65 -2.98 -9.56 9.86
C THR A 65 -1.96 -10.11 8.88
N VAL A 66 -0.76 -9.55 8.88
CA VAL A 66 0.35 -10.01 8.06
C VAL A 66 1.41 -10.60 8.97
N THR A 67 1.81 -11.84 8.72
CA THR A 67 2.83 -12.53 9.49
C THR A 67 3.84 -13.15 8.53
N SER A 68 5.11 -12.84 8.72
CA SER A 68 6.19 -13.48 7.97
C SER A 68 6.25 -14.96 8.31
N THR A 69 6.52 -15.79 7.31
CA THR A 69 6.61 -17.25 7.48
C THR A 69 7.79 -17.65 8.38
N ASP A 70 8.83 -16.81 8.46
CA ASP A 70 9.96 -16.97 9.39
C ASP A 70 9.68 -16.45 10.81
N GLY A 71 8.51 -15.85 11.05
CA GLY A 71 8.09 -15.30 12.34
C GLY A 71 8.79 -14.00 12.76
N THR A 72 9.66 -13.43 11.92
CA THR A 72 10.44 -12.22 12.28
C THR A 72 9.64 -10.93 12.22
N PHE A 73 8.53 -10.94 11.47
CA PHE A 73 7.67 -9.79 11.26
C PHE A 73 6.20 -10.18 11.46
N SER A 74 5.46 -9.36 12.21
CA SER A 74 4.01 -9.42 12.26
C SER A 74 3.44 -8.03 12.44
N GLU A 75 2.44 -7.69 11.65
CA GLU A 75 1.77 -6.40 11.71
C GLU A 75 0.27 -6.59 11.48
N VAL A 76 -0.54 -5.74 12.12
CA VAL A 76 -1.98 -5.67 11.94
C VAL A 76 -2.33 -4.30 11.40
N THR A 77 -3.08 -4.27 10.30
CA THR A 77 -3.65 -3.06 9.72
C THR A 77 -5.15 -3.23 9.50
N TYR A 78 -5.83 -2.14 9.15
CA TYR A 78 -7.25 -2.15 8.85
C TYR A 78 -7.50 -1.48 7.51
N THR A 79 -8.47 -1.96 6.76
CA THR A 79 -8.96 -1.23 5.58
C THR A 79 -9.61 0.09 6.02
N ASN A 80 -9.45 1.12 5.20
CA ASN A 80 -10.10 2.42 5.39
C ASN A 80 -11.61 2.39 5.06
N GLY A 81 -12.27 3.55 5.12
CA GLY A 81 -13.70 3.69 4.79
C GLY A 81 -14.09 3.32 3.35
N TYR A 82 -13.11 3.16 2.45
CA TYR A 82 -13.29 2.72 1.07
C TYR A 82 -12.84 1.27 0.84
N GLY A 83 -12.61 0.50 1.91
CA GLY A 83 -12.16 -0.89 1.82
C GLY A 83 -10.73 -1.07 1.33
N CYS A 84 -9.95 0.01 1.21
CA CYS A 84 -8.56 -0.04 0.75
C CYS A 84 -7.58 -0.15 1.93
N TYR A 85 -6.46 -0.83 1.71
CA TYR A 85 -5.39 -0.95 2.70
C TYR A 85 -4.02 -0.75 2.07
N ARG A 86 -3.05 -0.40 2.93
CA ARG A 86 -1.65 -0.21 2.57
C ARG A 86 -0.77 -0.54 3.76
N ILE A 87 0.20 -1.43 3.57
CA ILE A 87 1.14 -1.87 4.61
C ILE A 87 2.53 -2.05 3.99
N TYR A 88 3.58 -1.62 4.69
CA TYR A 88 4.95 -1.79 4.23
C TYR A 88 5.49 -3.11 4.75
N LEU A 89 5.96 -3.97 3.83
CA LEU A 89 6.51 -5.28 4.15
C LEU A 89 7.97 -5.33 3.71
N PRO A 90 8.92 -5.70 4.59
CA PRO A 90 10.27 -6.09 4.19
C PRO A 90 10.26 -7.21 3.14
N PRO A 91 11.36 -7.44 2.41
CA PRO A 91 11.45 -8.58 1.51
C PRO A 91 11.32 -9.90 2.29
N GLY A 92 10.51 -10.84 1.80
CA GLY A 92 10.22 -12.08 2.51
C GLY A 92 8.93 -12.74 2.05
N GLU A 93 8.60 -13.85 2.69
CA GLU A 93 7.39 -14.64 2.44
C GLU A 93 6.39 -14.44 3.59
N TYR A 94 5.15 -14.11 3.27
CA TYR A 94 4.14 -13.71 4.25
C TYR A 94 2.85 -14.53 4.13
N LYS A 95 2.21 -14.75 5.27
CA LYS A 95 0.80 -15.13 5.36
C LYS A 95 -0.01 -13.88 5.69
N VAL A 96 -0.96 -13.56 4.82
CA VAL A 96 -1.87 -12.42 4.95
C VAL A 96 -3.25 -12.96 5.24
N THR A 97 -3.75 -12.72 6.45
CA THR A 97 -5.10 -13.10 6.87
C THR A 97 -5.97 -11.86 6.91
N VAL A 98 -7.08 -11.89 6.16
CA VAL A 98 -8.08 -10.83 6.15
C VAL A 98 -9.34 -11.32 6.87
N GLU A 99 -9.79 -10.55 7.85
CA GLU A 99 -10.92 -10.88 8.71
C GLU A 99 -11.96 -9.76 8.68
N HIS A 100 -13.23 -10.14 8.50
CA HIS A 100 -14.35 -9.22 8.67
C HIS A 100 -15.58 -9.97 9.18
N ALA A 101 -16.20 -9.45 10.26
CA ALA A 101 -17.28 -10.12 10.97
C ALA A 101 -16.88 -11.56 11.38
N ARG A 102 -17.53 -12.58 10.81
CA ARG A 102 -17.25 -14.01 11.05
C ARG A 102 -16.46 -14.68 9.91
N TYR A 103 -16.10 -13.94 8.87
CA TYR A 103 -15.42 -14.46 7.69
C TYR A 103 -13.93 -14.15 7.77
N SER A 104 -13.11 -15.11 7.35
CA SER A 104 -11.66 -15.00 7.34
C SER A 104 -11.11 -15.70 6.11
N GLN A 105 -10.08 -15.12 5.50
CA GLN A 105 -9.38 -15.73 4.39
C GLN A 105 -7.89 -15.44 4.45
N THR A 106 -7.08 -16.46 4.16
CA THR A 106 -5.62 -16.38 4.22
C THR A 106 -5.02 -16.51 2.84
N TYR A 107 -4.00 -15.70 2.57
CA TYR A 107 -3.26 -15.64 1.32
C TYR A 107 -1.76 -15.75 1.60
N GLU A 108 -1.04 -16.42 0.72
CA GLU A 108 0.43 -16.43 0.74
C GLU A 108 0.96 -15.37 -0.24
N VAL A 109 1.87 -14.53 0.24
CA VAL A 109 2.40 -13.38 -0.51
C VAL A 109 3.90 -13.33 -0.37
N THR A 110 4.58 -13.36 -1.52
CA THR A 110 6.01 -13.07 -1.62
C THR A 110 6.25 -11.59 -1.86
N MET A 111 7.07 -10.98 -1.01
CA MET A 111 7.60 -9.63 -1.21
C MET A 111 9.05 -9.72 -1.67
N ARG A 112 9.32 -9.31 -2.91
CA ARG A 112 10.68 -9.35 -3.48
C ARG A 112 11.52 -8.18 -2.97
N GLU A 113 12.84 -8.34 -3.04
CA GLU A 113 13.81 -7.30 -2.66
C GLU A 113 13.74 -6.05 -3.54
N ASP A 114 13.17 -6.15 -4.74
CA ASP A 114 13.01 -5.07 -5.71
C ASP A 114 11.54 -4.58 -5.83
N ALA A 115 10.63 -5.14 -5.01
CA ALA A 115 9.21 -4.84 -5.11
C ALA A 115 8.89 -3.50 -4.45
N ILE A 116 8.52 -2.50 -5.25
CA ILE A 116 8.00 -1.22 -4.74
C ILE A 116 6.54 -1.38 -4.26
N TYR A 117 5.74 -2.13 -5.04
CA TYR A 117 4.33 -2.42 -4.75
C TYR A 117 4.01 -3.89 -5.00
N ARG A 118 3.12 -4.43 -4.18
CA ARG A 118 2.44 -5.72 -4.41
C ARG A 118 0.94 -5.50 -4.27
N LEU A 119 0.18 -5.86 -5.30
CA LEU A 119 -1.28 -5.77 -5.27
C LEU A 119 -1.88 -7.09 -4.78
N LEU A 120 -2.78 -7.01 -3.81
CA LEU A 120 -3.61 -8.13 -3.34
C LEU A 120 -5.04 -7.62 -3.12
N ASN A 121 -5.89 -7.80 -4.12
CA ASN A 121 -7.32 -7.58 -3.96
C ASN A 121 -7.95 -8.83 -3.37
N VAL A 122 -8.78 -8.65 -2.35
CA VAL A 122 -9.40 -9.74 -1.59
C VAL A 122 -10.90 -9.72 -1.84
N TYR A 123 -11.44 -10.88 -2.17
CA TYR A 123 -12.88 -11.13 -2.16
C TYR A 123 -13.18 -12.09 -1.02
N LEU A 124 -13.75 -11.56 0.08
CA LEU A 124 -14.12 -12.37 1.24
C LEU A 124 -15.33 -13.24 0.88
N GLU A 125 -15.13 -14.54 0.91
CA GLU A 125 -16.19 -15.51 0.65
C GLU A 125 -17.13 -15.64 1.85
N ARG A 126 -18.43 -15.65 1.56
CA ARG A 126 -19.50 -15.94 2.52
C ARG A 126 -20.20 -17.24 2.13
N PRO A 127 -19.81 -18.40 2.69
CA PRO A 127 -20.43 -19.67 2.32
C PRO A 127 -21.92 -19.75 2.70
N ASP A 128 -22.36 -18.90 3.63
CA ASP A 128 -23.74 -18.79 4.10
C ASP A 128 -24.55 -17.68 3.38
N ALA A 129 -23.99 -17.10 2.31
CA ALA A 129 -24.61 -15.96 1.62
C ALA A 129 -26.04 -16.27 1.16
N GLU A 130 -26.26 -17.43 0.55
CA GLU A 130 -27.59 -17.82 0.05
C GLU A 130 -28.61 -17.96 1.18
N PHE A 131 -28.21 -18.56 2.31
CA PHE A 131 -29.08 -18.76 3.45
C PHE A 131 -29.47 -17.43 4.11
N GLN A 132 -28.50 -16.54 4.32
CA GLN A 132 -28.74 -15.21 4.90
C GLN A 132 -29.59 -14.34 3.97
N ASP A 133 -29.33 -14.38 2.67
CA ASP A 133 -30.08 -13.60 1.70
C ASP A 133 -31.54 -14.08 1.64
N ARG A 134 -31.80 -15.40 1.75
CA ARG A 134 -33.17 -15.96 1.87
C ARG A 134 -33.90 -15.48 3.13
N LEU A 135 -33.26 -15.55 4.30
CA LEU A 135 -33.83 -15.05 5.55
C LEU A 135 -34.16 -13.56 5.50
N SER A 136 -33.30 -12.77 4.83
CA SER A 136 -33.53 -11.34 4.67
C SER A 136 -34.64 -10.99 3.67
N SER A 137 -34.97 -11.90 2.75
CA SER A 137 -35.96 -11.68 1.68
C SER A 137 -37.42 -11.90 2.10
N GLY A 138 -37.67 -12.36 3.33
CA GLY A 138 -39.03 -12.51 3.89
C GLY A 138 -39.94 -13.47 3.11
N ARG A 139 -39.36 -14.44 2.39
CA ARG A 139 -40.08 -15.53 1.71
C ARG A 139 -39.80 -16.87 2.38
#